data_AF-A0A1E3SCH0-F1
#
_entry.id   AF-A0A1E3SCH0-F1
#
_cell.length_a   1.000
_cell.length_b   1.000
_cell.length_c   1.000
_cell.angle_alpha   90.00
_cell.angle_beta   90.00
_cell.angle_gamma   90.00
#
_symmetry.space_group_name_H-M   'P 1'
#
loop_
_entity.id
_entity.type
_entity.pdbx_description
1 polymer ?
#
loop_
_entity_poly.entity_id
_entity_poly.type
_entity_poly.pdbx_seq_one_letter_code
_entity_poly.pdbx_strand_id
1 'polypeptide(L)'
;MHTRIPHLAGAVVGLAAALTAALGYAGAAKADAQEDQFVALLAQLQIPVIDNVPGLVYRAQEICGELDHGTPFQSVVDEETNTTYASSPSLHLVPDRVTRTAVKFVTASVTVYCPRYQGLLP
;
A
#
# COMPACT_ATOMS: atom_id res chain seq x y z
N MET A 1 -54.78 -45.89 11.89
CA MET A 1 -54.29 -45.97 10.50
C MET A 1 -52.83 -45.52 10.48
N HIS A 2 -51.92 -46.47 10.29
CA HIS A 2 -50.51 -46.22 10.00
C HIS A 2 -50.34 -46.15 8.49
N THR A 3 -49.52 -45.21 8.01
CA THR A 3 -48.56 -45.33 6.89
C THR A 3 -48.16 -43.93 6.43
N ARG A 4 -46.95 -43.63 5.95
CA ARG A 4 -45.59 -44.17 6.05
C ARG A 4 -44.73 -43.04 5.44
N ILE A 5 -43.60 -42.75 6.05
CA ILE A 5 -42.55 -41.88 5.53
C ILE A 5 -41.88 -42.58 4.33
N PRO A 6 -41.70 -41.91 3.18
CA PRO A 6 -40.64 -42.27 2.26
C PRO A 6 -39.42 -41.37 2.49
N HIS A 7 -38.30 -42.02 2.86
CA HIS A 7 -36.97 -41.46 2.67
C HIS A 7 -36.70 -41.32 1.17
N LEU A 8 -36.35 -40.12 0.71
CA LEU A 8 -35.64 -39.93 -0.55
C LEU A 8 -34.31 -39.25 -0.22
N ALA A 9 -33.28 -40.09 -0.15
CA ALA A 9 -31.90 -39.69 -0.24
C ALA A 9 -31.69 -39.08 -1.64
N GLY A 10 -31.43 -37.78 -1.70
CA GLY A 10 -31.03 -37.08 -2.92
C GLY A 10 -29.67 -36.42 -2.67
N ALA A 11 -28.60 -37.13 -3.01
CA ALA A 11 -27.26 -36.57 -3.07
C ALA A 11 -27.21 -35.50 -4.16
N VAL A 12 -26.99 -34.23 -3.79
CA VAL A 12 -26.66 -33.19 -4.77
C VAL A 12 -25.14 -33.12 -4.86
N VAL A 13 -24.62 -33.85 -5.83
CA VAL A 13 -23.25 -33.72 -6.35
C VAL A 13 -23.06 -32.29 -6.86
N GLY A 14 -21.90 -31.73 -6.53
CA GLY A 14 -21.62 -30.30 -6.63
C GLY A 14 -21.53 -29.71 -8.03
N LEU A 15 -21.34 -28.39 -8.05
CA LEU A 15 -20.60 -27.71 -9.10
C LEU A 15 -19.89 -26.50 -8.47
N ALA A 16 -18.58 -26.62 -8.34
CA ALA A 16 -17.70 -25.50 -8.09
C ALA A 16 -17.85 -24.52 -9.26
N ALA A 17 -18.54 -23.41 -9.04
CA ALA A 17 -18.51 -22.29 -9.97
C ALA A 17 -17.17 -21.57 -9.77
N ALA A 18 -16.26 -21.82 -10.70
CA ALA A 18 -14.95 -21.23 -10.80
C ALA A 18 -15.01 -19.70 -10.57
N LEU A 19 -14.23 -19.21 -9.59
CA LEU A 19 -13.78 -17.83 -9.60
C LEU A 19 -12.84 -17.68 -10.79
N THR A 20 -13.42 -17.35 -11.94
CA THR A 20 -12.68 -17.04 -13.14
C THR A 20 -11.82 -15.82 -12.86
N ALA A 21 -10.52 -16.06 -12.77
CA ALA A 21 -9.49 -15.03 -12.68
C ALA A 21 -9.59 -14.11 -13.90
N ALA A 22 -10.24 -12.94 -13.73
CA ALA A 22 -10.09 -11.81 -14.64
C ALA A 22 -8.76 -11.09 -14.36
N LEU A 23 -7.65 -11.83 -14.45
CA LEU A 23 -6.29 -11.33 -14.33
C LEU A 23 -5.79 -10.99 -15.74
N GLY A 24 -6.21 -9.86 -16.28
CA GLY A 24 -5.72 -9.39 -17.58
C GLY A 24 -5.93 -7.90 -17.83
N TYR A 25 -7.05 -7.35 -17.37
CA TYR A 25 -7.35 -5.91 -17.47
C TYR A 25 -7.43 -5.20 -16.12
N ALA A 26 -7.36 -5.95 -15.01
CA ALA A 26 -7.40 -5.40 -13.65
C ALA A 26 -6.05 -4.88 -13.14
N GLY A 27 -4.94 -5.11 -13.88
CA GLY A 27 -3.60 -4.67 -13.46
C GLY A 27 -3.42 -3.17 -13.62
N ALA A 28 -3.70 -2.64 -14.81
CA ALA A 28 -3.63 -1.19 -15.08
C ALA A 28 -4.62 -0.43 -14.18
N ALA A 29 -5.91 -0.84 -14.20
CA ALA A 29 -6.94 -0.19 -13.38
C ALA A 29 -6.65 -0.23 -11.87
N LYS A 30 -5.92 -1.24 -11.36
CA LYS A 30 -5.48 -1.27 -9.96
C LYS A 30 -4.26 -0.42 -9.70
N ALA A 31 -3.29 -0.36 -10.62
CA ALA A 31 -2.14 0.53 -10.51
C ALA A 31 -2.59 2.00 -10.51
N ASP A 32 -3.46 2.37 -11.45
CA ASP A 32 -4.08 3.69 -11.52
C ASP A 32 -4.84 4.01 -10.22
N ALA A 33 -5.65 3.07 -9.71
CA ALA A 33 -6.40 3.27 -8.47
C ALA A 33 -5.50 3.38 -7.21
N GLN A 34 -4.39 2.64 -7.15
CA GLN A 34 -3.43 2.75 -6.05
C GLN A 34 -2.67 4.07 -6.10
N GLU A 35 -2.28 4.53 -7.30
CA GLU A 35 -1.67 5.85 -7.48
C GLU A 35 -2.61 6.97 -7.03
N ASP A 36 -3.88 6.95 -7.47
CA ASP A 36 -4.88 7.92 -7.04
C ASP A 36 -5.07 7.92 -5.51
N GLN A 37 -5.14 6.72 -4.91
CA GLN A 37 -5.24 6.57 -3.47
C GLN A 37 -4.00 7.12 -2.75
N PHE A 38 -2.81 6.90 -3.30
CA PHE A 38 -1.56 7.41 -2.75
C PHE A 38 -1.52 8.94 -2.79
N VAL A 39 -1.82 9.55 -3.93
CA VAL A 39 -1.89 11.01 -4.09
C VAL A 39 -2.91 11.62 -3.13
N ALA A 40 -4.09 11.01 -3.01
CA ALA A 40 -5.11 11.45 -2.06
C ALA A 40 -4.63 11.36 -0.61
N LEU A 41 -3.88 10.32 -0.24
CA LEU A 41 -3.34 10.15 1.10
C LEU A 41 -2.20 11.14 1.39
N LEU A 42 -1.32 11.43 0.41
CA LEU A 42 -0.31 12.48 0.54
C LEU A 42 -0.94 13.84 0.84
N ALA A 43 -2.02 14.18 0.13
CA ALA A 43 -2.78 15.41 0.36
C ALA A 43 -3.38 15.45 1.78
N GLN A 44 -3.97 14.35 2.25
CA GLN A 44 -4.49 14.24 3.63
C GLN A 44 -3.40 14.41 4.68
N LEU A 45 -2.21 13.89 4.42
CA LEU A 45 -1.04 14.02 5.28
C LEU A 45 -0.34 15.38 5.15
N GLN A 46 -0.86 16.29 4.33
CA GLN A 46 -0.30 17.63 4.07
C GLN A 46 1.11 17.57 3.47
N ILE A 47 1.39 16.54 2.67
CA ILE A 47 2.61 16.44 1.88
C ILE A 47 2.31 17.10 0.52
N PRO A 48 3.02 18.15 0.13
CA PRO A 48 2.82 18.77 -1.17
C PRO A 48 3.17 17.77 -2.27
N VAL A 49 2.20 17.45 -3.12
CA VAL A 49 2.40 16.65 -4.32
C VAL A 49 2.97 17.61 -5.37
N ILE A 50 4.28 17.51 -5.58
CA ILE A 50 5.01 18.31 -6.58
C ILE A 50 4.88 17.60 -7.93
N ASP A 51 5.16 18.29 -9.05
CA ASP A 51 4.89 17.89 -10.45
C ASP A 51 5.50 16.54 -10.94
N ASN A 52 6.01 15.69 -10.04
CA ASN A 52 6.59 14.39 -10.33
C ASN A 52 5.90 13.24 -9.56
N VAL A 53 4.57 13.11 -9.72
CA VAL A 53 3.81 11.98 -9.15
C VAL A 53 4.40 10.61 -9.51
N PRO A 54 4.81 10.33 -10.77
CA PRO A 54 5.40 9.03 -11.11
C PRO A 54 6.67 8.71 -10.30
N GLY A 55 7.51 9.71 -10.02
CA GLY A 55 8.68 9.53 -9.17
C GLY A 55 8.33 9.24 -7.70
N LEU A 56 7.28 9.88 -7.17
CA LEU A 56 6.80 9.61 -5.81
C LEU A 56 6.23 8.19 -5.69
N VAL A 57 5.48 7.74 -6.71
CA VAL A 57 4.96 6.36 -6.78
C VAL A 57 6.10 5.35 -6.85
N TYR A 58 7.09 5.59 -7.72
CA TYR A 58 8.25 4.73 -7.84
C TYR A 58 8.98 4.60 -6.49
N ARG A 59 9.24 5.72 -5.81
CA ARG A 59 9.88 5.70 -4.50
C ARG A 59 9.03 4.98 -3.44
N ALA A 60 7.72 5.17 -3.45
CA ALA A 60 6.80 4.49 -2.54
C ALA A 60 6.82 2.96 -2.71
N GLN A 61 6.99 2.48 -3.95
CA GLN A 61 7.15 1.06 -4.24
C GLN A 61 8.53 0.53 -3.82
N GLU A 62 9.61 1.31 -4.01
CA GLU A 62 10.96 0.94 -3.54
C GLU A 62 11.02 0.76 -2.02
N ILE A 63 10.37 1.65 -1.26
CA ILE A 63 10.24 1.53 0.20
C ILE A 63 9.70 0.15 0.59
N CYS A 64 8.70 -0.35 -0.13
CA CYS A 64 8.16 -1.68 0.13
C CYS A 64 9.18 -2.79 -0.17
N GLY A 65 10.01 -2.63 -1.20
CA GLY A 65 11.13 -3.52 -1.49
C GLY A 65 12.21 -3.50 -0.40
N GLU A 66 12.51 -2.34 0.18
CA GLU A 66 13.44 -2.22 1.30
C GLU A 66 12.92 -2.95 2.55
N LEU A 67 11.63 -2.75 2.88
CA LEU A 67 10.99 -3.46 4.00
C LEU A 67 10.92 -4.98 3.77
N ASP A 68 10.72 -5.42 2.52
CA ASP A 68 10.77 -6.83 2.11
C ASP A 68 12.15 -7.45 2.35
N HIS A 69 13.21 -6.67 2.20
CA HIS A 69 14.59 -7.10 2.48
C HIS A 69 14.99 -6.98 3.96
N GLY A 70 14.06 -6.57 4.83
CA GLY A 70 14.29 -6.49 6.28
C GLY A 70 14.87 -5.15 6.75
N THR A 71 14.88 -4.12 5.91
CA THR A 71 15.23 -2.77 6.35
C THR A 71 14.23 -2.30 7.42
N PRO A 72 14.69 -1.78 8.57
CA PRO A 72 13.80 -1.23 9.58
C PRO A 72 13.07 0.03 9.08
N PHE A 73 11.81 0.22 9.48
CA PHE A 73 11.02 1.40 9.13
C PHE A 73 11.77 2.72 9.40
N GLN A 74 12.43 2.82 10.56
CA GLN A 74 13.17 4.04 10.90
C GLN A 74 14.36 4.30 9.96
N SER A 75 15.03 3.25 9.48
CA SER A 75 16.13 3.39 8.53
C SER A 75 15.64 3.94 7.19
N VAL A 76 14.45 3.53 6.73
CA VAL A 76 13.81 4.11 5.53
C VAL A 76 13.49 5.59 5.74
N VAL A 77 12.95 5.95 6.90
CA VAL A 77 12.68 7.36 7.26
C VAL A 77 13.95 8.20 7.27
N ASP A 78 15.04 7.65 7.81
CA ASP A 78 16.33 8.32 7.86
C ASP A 78 16.91 8.52 6.45
N GLU A 79 16.75 7.52 5.56
CA GLU A 79 17.14 7.63 4.15
C GLU A 79 16.36 8.72 3.40
N GLU A 80 15.04 8.78 3.56
CA GLU A 80 14.20 9.83 2.97
C GLU A 80 14.61 11.23 3.48
N THR A 81 14.90 11.32 4.77
CA THR A 81 15.36 12.55 5.42
C THR A 81 16.72 12.98 4.86
N ASN A 82 17.67 12.05 4.73
CA ASN A 82 19.00 12.31 4.19
C ASN A 82 18.97 12.70 2.72
N THR A 83 18.13 12.05 1.92
CA THR A 83 17.92 12.39 0.50
C THR A 83 17.35 13.80 0.35
N THR A 84 16.42 14.17 1.23
CA THR A 84 15.87 15.53 1.29
C THR A 84 16.95 16.56 1.63
N TYR A 85 17.82 16.28 2.60
CA TYR A 85 18.95 17.17 2.93
C TYR A 85 19.99 17.26 1.83
N ALA A 86 20.31 16.15 1.15
CA ALA A 86 21.24 16.15 0.02
C ALA A 86 20.74 17.06 -1.11
N SER A 87 19.43 17.08 -1.34
CA SER A 87 18.78 17.92 -2.36
C SER A 87 18.62 19.38 -1.90
N SER A 88 18.46 19.62 -0.61
CA SER A 88 18.23 20.96 -0.04
C SER A 88 18.87 21.09 1.35
N PRO A 89 20.18 21.39 1.42
CA PRO A 89 20.91 21.44 2.69
C PRO A 89 20.38 22.50 3.68
N SER A 90 19.74 23.56 3.19
CA SER A 90 19.10 24.57 4.05
C SER A 90 17.98 24.00 4.93
N LEU A 91 17.40 22.85 4.56
CA LEU A 91 16.36 22.18 5.35
C LEU A 91 16.89 21.61 6.68
N HIS A 92 18.21 21.53 6.88
CA HIS A 92 18.80 21.25 8.19
C HIS A 92 18.38 22.27 9.27
N LEU A 93 17.88 23.45 8.88
CA LEU A 93 17.33 24.45 9.82
C LEU A 93 15.96 24.06 10.40
N VAL A 94 15.25 23.10 9.79
CA VAL A 94 13.91 22.67 10.19
C VAL A 94 13.81 21.13 10.29
N PRO A 95 14.70 20.47 11.05
CA PRO A 95 14.87 19.02 10.97
C PRO A 95 13.61 18.24 11.36
N ASP A 96 12.92 18.66 12.42
CA ASP A 96 11.69 18.02 12.87
C ASP A 96 10.58 18.03 11.80
N ARG A 97 10.51 19.11 11.01
CA ARG A 97 9.55 19.21 9.90
C ARG A 97 9.91 18.21 8.80
N VAL A 98 11.19 18.06 8.47
CA VAL A 98 11.66 17.12 7.45
C VAL A 98 11.36 15.69 7.89
N THR A 99 11.80 15.30 9.08
CA THR A 99 11.58 13.95 9.61
C THR A 99 10.09 13.63 9.70
N ARG A 100 9.25 14.55 10.19
CA ARG A 100 7.80 14.34 10.22
C ARG A 100 7.21 14.14 8.82
N THR A 101 7.71 14.85 7.82
CA THR A 101 7.26 14.71 6.43
C THR A 101 7.70 13.36 5.85
N ALA A 102 8.94 12.94 6.11
CA ALA A 102 9.46 11.63 5.75
C ALA A 102 8.64 10.49 6.39
N VAL A 103 8.37 10.55 7.71
CA VAL A 103 7.51 9.58 8.40
C VAL A 103 6.14 9.49 7.74
N LYS A 104 5.50 10.62 7.45
CA LYS A 104 4.20 10.65 6.77
C LYS A 104 4.28 10.04 5.37
N PHE A 105 5.33 10.31 4.61
CA PHE A 105 5.53 9.76 3.28
C PHE A 105 5.66 8.24 3.33
N VAL A 106 6.57 7.71 4.17
CA VAL A 106 6.77 6.27 4.37
C VAL A 106 5.46 5.60 4.86
N THR A 107 4.73 6.27 5.75
CA THR A 107 3.40 5.81 6.21
C THR A 107 2.40 5.66 5.06
N ALA A 108 2.35 6.65 4.15
CA ALA A 108 1.48 6.57 2.98
C ALA A 108 1.89 5.42 2.05
N SER A 109 3.19 5.25 1.82
CA SER A 109 3.74 4.17 0.99
C SER A 109 3.36 2.79 1.53
N VAL A 110 3.57 2.56 2.82
CA VAL A 110 3.19 1.30 3.50
C VAL A 110 1.68 1.07 3.45
N THR A 111 0.89 2.12 3.67
CA THR A 111 -0.57 2.02 3.68
C THR A 111 -1.13 1.57 2.33
N VAL A 112 -0.57 2.06 1.22
CA VAL A 112 -1.10 1.82 -0.13
C VAL A 112 -0.44 0.63 -0.83
N TYR A 113 0.89 0.52 -0.76
CA TYR A 113 1.65 -0.42 -1.58
C TYR A 113 2.10 -1.68 -0.84
N CYS A 114 2.27 -1.65 0.49
CA CYS A 114 2.68 -2.83 1.26
C CYS A 114 1.99 -2.93 2.63
N PRO A 115 0.65 -3.17 2.65
CA PRO A 115 -0.16 -3.14 3.87
C PRO A 115 0.23 -4.21 4.92
N ARG A 116 0.97 -5.25 4.53
CA ARG A 116 1.54 -6.23 5.48
C ARG A 116 2.46 -5.60 6.53
N TYR A 117 3.03 -4.42 6.26
CA TYR A 117 3.89 -3.68 7.18
C TYR A 117 3.15 -2.61 7.99
N GLN A 118 1.81 -2.56 7.95
CA GLN A 118 1.04 -1.58 8.74
C GLN A 118 1.30 -1.67 10.26
N GLY A 119 1.69 -2.84 10.76
CA GLY A 119 2.08 -3.01 12.17
C GLY A 119 3.38 -2.31 12.58
N LEU A 120 4.14 -1.75 11.63
CA LEU A 120 5.36 -0.98 11.87
C LEU A 120 5.11 0.54 11.91
N LEU A 121 3.89 0.97 11.58
CA LEU A 121 3.55 2.39 11.52
C LEU A 121 3.45 3.01 12.93
N PRO A 122 3.90 4.26 13.11
CA PRO A 122 3.80 4.98 14.38
C PRO A 122 2.39 5.52 14.70
#